data_AF-A0A8T2KQX4-F1
#
_entry.id   AF-A0A8T2KQX4-F1
#
_cell.length_a   1.000
_cell.length_b   1.000
_cell.length_c   1.000
_cell.angle_alpha   90.00
_cell.angle_beta   90.00
_cell.angle_gamma   90.00
#
_symmetry.space_group_name_H-M   'P 1'
#
loop_
_entity.id
_entity.type
_entity.pdbx_description
1 polymer ?
#
loop_
_entity_poly.entity_id
_entity_poly.type
_entity_poly.pdbx_seq_one_letter_code
_entity_poly.pdbx_strand_id
1 'polypeptide(L)'
;RTTKREQTFYDGGSSCLPGVCHIPMAEPFCSKTREILIDVAKKLGIKYHSKGTMITIEGPRFSSKAESLMFRLWGADVINMTTVPEVVLAREAGICYASVAMATDFDCWKEHEEAVSVDRVLKTLKENANKATSIR
;
A
#
# COMPACT_ATOMS: atom_id res chain seq x y z
N ARG A 1 -7.36 -1.00 11.88
CA ARG A 1 -7.95 -1.54 10.64
C ARG A 1 -8.73 -0.40 10.00
N THR A 2 -8.60 -0.17 8.70
CA THR A 2 -9.47 0.75 7.92
C THR A 2 -10.90 0.19 7.94
N THR A 3 -11.90 1.00 8.27
CA THR A 3 -13.30 0.57 8.49
C THR A 3 -14.34 1.53 7.92
N LYS A 4 -13.96 2.76 7.49
CA LYS A 4 -14.93 3.76 7.03
C LYS A 4 -15.26 3.70 5.54
N ARG A 5 -14.58 2.81 4.82
CA ARG A 5 -14.64 2.68 3.36
C ARG A 5 -15.37 1.41 3.02
N GLU A 6 -16.13 1.40 1.94
CA GLU A 6 -16.72 0.16 1.41
C GLU A 6 -15.62 -0.84 1.05
N GLN A 7 -15.71 -2.07 1.59
CA GLN A 7 -14.62 -3.06 1.50
C GLN A 7 -14.99 -4.35 0.77
N THR A 8 -16.24 -4.49 0.34
CA THR A 8 -16.74 -5.69 -0.34
C THR A 8 -17.77 -5.33 -1.41
N PHE A 9 -17.86 -6.14 -2.46
CA PHE A 9 -18.95 -6.08 -3.43
C PHE A 9 -20.22 -6.80 -2.95
N TYR A 10 -20.15 -7.53 -1.83
CA TYR A 10 -21.18 -8.46 -1.34
C TYR A 10 -21.74 -8.04 0.03
N ASP A 11 -22.18 -6.79 0.17
CA ASP A 11 -22.75 -6.24 1.41
C ASP A 11 -24.29 -6.41 1.52
N GLY A 12 -24.93 -6.98 0.49
CA GLY A 12 -26.39 -7.19 0.45
C GLY A 12 -27.22 -5.92 0.19
N GLY A 13 -26.58 -4.78 -0.11
CA GLY A 13 -27.24 -3.54 -0.51
C GLY A 13 -27.86 -3.61 -1.91
N SER A 14 -28.81 -2.72 -2.22
CA SER A 14 -29.51 -2.69 -3.52
C SER A 14 -28.59 -2.38 -4.71
N SER A 15 -27.43 -1.77 -4.46
CA SER A 15 -26.40 -1.48 -5.46
C SER A 15 -25.29 -2.55 -5.54
N CYS A 16 -25.38 -3.60 -4.72
CA CYS A 16 -24.28 -4.53 -4.49
C CYS A 16 -24.67 -5.95 -4.88
N LEU A 17 -23.68 -6.82 -5.06
CA LEU A 17 -23.93 -8.20 -5.46
C LEU A 17 -24.62 -8.95 -4.32
N PRO A 18 -25.59 -9.83 -4.62
CA PRO A 18 -26.25 -10.62 -3.61
C PRO A 18 -25.30 -11.66 -3.01
N GLY A 19 -25.46 -11.94 -1.71
CA GLY A 19 -24.72 -12.97 -1.00
C GLY A 19 -23.67 -12.41 -0.02
N VAL A 20 -22.86 -13.30 0.52
CA VAL A 20 -21.75 -12.98 1.44
C VAL A 20 -20.49 -13.66 0.90
N CYS A 21 -19.43 -12.88 0.67
CA CYS A 21 -18.17 -13.38 0.14
C CYS A 21 -17.08 -13.37 1.22
N HIS A 22 -16.63 -14.55 1.63
CA HIS A 22 -15.51 -14.70 2.57
C HIS A 22 -14.26 -15.14 1.81
N ILE A 23 -13.37 -14.19 1.52
CA ILE A 23 -12.11 -14.46 0.79
C ILE A 23 -10.91 -14.67 1.71
N PRO A 24 -10.01 -15.61 1.40
CA PRO A 24 -8.75 -15.78 2.14
C PRO A 24 -7.78 -14.63 1.82
N MET A 25 -7.26 -13.99 2.89
CA MET A 25 -6.39 -12.81 2.81
C MET A 25 -5.01 -13.00 3.48
N ALA A 26 -4.61 -14.25 3.76
CA ALA A 26 -3.31 -14.56 4.35
C ALA A 26 -2.14 -14.01 3.51
N GLU A 27 -2.20 -14.21 2.20
CA GLU A 27 -1.29 -13.62 1.21
C GLU A 27 -2.13 -12.79 0.23
N PRO A 28 -2.31 -11.48 0.48
CA PRO A 28 -3.33 -10.68 -0.20
C PRO A 28 -2.94 -10.26 -1.62
N PHE A 29 -1.66 -10.31 -1.97
CA PHE A 29 -1.16 -9.96 -3.30
C PHE A 29 -0.91 -11.19 -4.17
N CYS A 30 -1.02 -11.03 -5.49
CA CYS A 30 -0.74 -12.07 -6.46
C CYS A 30 0.78 -12.29 -6.61
N SER A 31 1.28 -13.50 -6.31
CA SER A 31 2.71 -13.82 -6.38
C SER A 31 3.28 -13.66 -7.79
N LYS A 32 2.55 -14.12 -8.82
CA LYS A 32 2.97 -14.01 -10.23
C LYS A 32 3.21 -12.56 -10.66
N THR A 33 2.26 -11.66 -10.39
CA THR A 33 2.43 -10.23 -10.73
C THR A 33 3.58 -9.61 -9.95
N ARG A 34 3.77 -9.98 -8.68
CA ARG A 34 4.91 -9.51 -7.88
C ARG A 34 6.25 -9.94 -8.48
N GLU A 35 6.37 -11.20 -8.91
CA GLU A 35 7.58 -11.72 -9.56
C GLU A 35 7.89 -10.95 -10.85
N ILE A 36 6.88 -10.68 -11.69
CA ILE A 36 7.04 -9.87 -12.90
C ILE A 36 7.58 -8.48 -12.56
N LEU A 37 7.02 -7.81 -11.55
CA LEU A 37 7.47 -6.48 -11.12
C LEU A 37 8.93 -6.51 -10.63
N ILE A 38 9.30 -7.53 -9.85
CA ILE A 38 10.66 -7.72 -9.34
C ILE A 38 11.65 -7.94 -10.49
N ASP A 39 11.29 -8.78 -11.47
CA ASP A 39 12.13 -9.07 -12.62
C ASP A 39 12.35 -7.84 -13.51
N VAL A 40 11.31 -7.04 -13.74
CA VAL A 40 11.43 -5.79 -14.50
C VAL A 40 12.30 -4.78 -13.74
N ALA A 41 12.08 -4.60 -12.43
CA ALA A 41 12.91 -3.72 -11.61
C ALA A 41 14.39 -4.14 -11.62
N LYS A 42 14.67 -5.45 -11.59
CA LYS A 42 16.01 -6.02 -11.71
C LYS A 42 16.64 -5.71 -13.07
N LYS A 43 15.91 -5.89 -14.17
CA LYS A 43 16.38 -5.59 -15.54
C LYS A 43 16.71 -4.11 -15.72
N LEU A 44 15.95 -3.23 -15.08
CA LEU A 44 16.16 -1.78 -15.12
C LEU A 44 17.27 -1.29 -14.15
N GLY A 45 17.86 -2.18 -13.34
CA GLY A 45 18.86 -1.82 -12.34
C GLY A 45 18.33 -0.91 -11.23
N ILE A 46 17.01 -0.91 -11.00
CA ILE A 46 16.37 -0.11 -9.95
C ILE A 46 16.61 -0.82 -8.61
N LYS A 47 17.01 -0.08 -7.57
CA LYS A 47 17.08 -0.62 -6.20
C LYS A 47 15.67 -0.81 -5.65
N TYR A 48 15.37 -1.99 -5.10
CA TYR A 48 14.05 -2.31 -4.55
C TYR A 48 14.15 -3.25 -3.33
N HIS A 49 13.05 -3.34 -2.58
CA HIS A 49 12.82 -4.37 -1.58
C HIS A 49 11.83 -5.40 -2.15
N SER A 50 12.16 -6.69 -2.10
CA SER A 50 11.34 -7.75 -2.70
C SER A 50 10.11 -8.12 -1.86
N LYS A 51 10.12 -7.76 -0.58
CA LYS A 51 9.05 -8.01 0.40
C LYS A 51 8.92 -6.80 1.32
N GLY A 52 7.73 -6.62 1.87
CA GLY A 52 7.45 -5.62 2.89
C GLY A 52 6.03 -5.75 3.42
N THR A 53 5.85 -5.37 4.68
CA THR A 53 4.57 -5.32 5.38
C THR A 53 4.03 -3.90 5.34
N MET A 54 2.79 -3.75 4.90
CA MET A 54 2.15 -2.45 4.75
C MET A 54 1.00 -2.27 5.73
N ILE A 55 0.95 -1.12 6.41
CA ILE A 55 -0.19 -0.69 7.21
C ILE A 55 -0.94 0.41 6.47
N THR A 56 -2.22 0.20 6.21
CA THR A 56 -3.11 1.23 5.68
C THR A 56 -3.89 1.89 6.81
N ILE A 57 -3.73 3.22 6.94
CA ILE A 57 -4.50 4.07 7.85
C ILE A 57 -5.58 4.85 7.10
N GLU A 58 -6.57 5.38 7.80
CA GLU A 58 -7.68 6.10 7.17
C GLU A 58 -7.28 7.45 6.55
N GLY A 59 -6.31 8.15 7.15
CA GLY A 59 -6.06 9.57 6.84
C GLY A 59 -7.21 10.48 7.31
N PRO A 60 -7.24 11.77 6.89
CA PRO A 60 -6.28 12.46 6.01
C PRO A 60 -5.02 12.96 6.74
N ARG A 61 -4.99 12.89 8.07
CA ARG A 61 -3.80 13.26 8.84
C ARG A 61 -2.69 12.21 8.69
N PHE A 62 -1.45 12.66 8.78
CA PHE A 62 -0.31 11.77 9.00
C PHE A 62 -0.32 11.18 10.41
N SER A 63 0.49 10.13 10.60
CA SER A 63 0.70 9.50 11.90
C SER A 63 1.42 10.47 12.85
N SER A 64 1.05 10.43 14.12
CA SER A 64 1.89 10.97 15.19
C SER A 64 3.14 10.10 15.37
N LYS A 65 4.20 10.66 15.98
CA LYS A 65 5.42 9.89 16.31
C LYS A 65 5.12 8.62 17.11
N ALA A 66 4.17 8.68 18.05
CA ALA A 66 3.76 7.53 18.84
C ALA A 66 3.14 6.42 17.97
N GLU A 67 2.29 6.78 17.01
CA GLU A 67 1.71 5.84 16.05
C GLU A 67 2.78 5.25 15.14
N SER A 68 3.69 6.06 14.60
CA SER A 68 4.82 5.59 13.78
C SER A 68 5.68 4.56 14.51
N LEU A 69 6.02 4.83 15.79
CA LEU A 69 6.78 3.89 16.62
C LEU A 69 6.02 2.60 16.90
N MET A 70 4.72 2.70 17.19
CA MET A 70 3.85 1.54 17.38
C MET A 70 3.79 0.65 16.13
N PHE A 71 3.57 1.23 14.95
CA PHE A 71 3.52 0.49 13.69
C PHE A 71 4.85 -0.20 13.38
N ARG A 72 5.97 0.47 13.68
CA ARG A 72 7.30 -0.13 13.54
C ARG A 72 7.51 -1.29 14.51
N LEU A 73 7.06 -1.17 15.76
CA LEU A 73 7.10 -2.27 16.74
C LEU A 73 6.28 -3.49 16.28
N TRP A 74 5.21 -3.26 15.50
CA TRP A 74 4.42 -4.33 14.89
C TRP A 74 5.08 -4.95 13.64
N GLY A 75 6.25 -4.44 13.22
CA GLY A 75 6.96 -4.94 12.04
C GLY A 75 6.46 -4.38 10.71
N ALA A 76 5.77 -3.22 10.72
CA ALA A 76 5.41 -2.54 9.48
C ALA A 76 6.65 -1.91 8.81
N ASP A 77 6.77 -2.11 7.50
CA ASP A 77 7.82 -1.50 6.68
C ASP A 77 7.35 -0.18 6.05
N VAL A 78 6.07 -0.10 5.67
CA VAL A 78 5.48 1.08 5.01
C VAL A 78 4.10 1.39 5.59
N ILE A 79 3.81 2.68 5.78
CA ILE A 79 2.47 3.17 6.13
C ILE A 79 1.88 3.89 4.92
N ASN A 80 0.63 3.62 4.57
CA ASN A 80 -0.06 4.31 3.50
C ASN A 80 -1.55 4.53 3.80
N MET A 81 -2.29 5.04 2.81
CA MET A 81 -3.70 5.39 2.97
C MET A 81 -4.62 4.82 1.88
N THR A 82 -4.15 3.97 0.97
CA THR A 82 -4.93 3.57 -0.23
C THR A 82 -5.05 2.06 -0.47
N THR A 83 -4.03 1.27 -0.14
CA THR A 83 -3.99 -0.17 -0.49
C THR A 83 -5.18 -0.98 0.03
N VAL A 84 -5.73 -0.62 1.19
CA VAL A 84 -7.01 -1.15 1.68
C VAL A 84 -8.08 -0.07 1.50
N PRO A 85 -9.19 -0.33 0.80
CA PRO A 85 -9.72 -1.65 0.42
C PRO A 85 -9.33 -2.19 -0.97
N GLU A 86 -8.52 -1.49 -1.77
CA GLU A 86 -8.21 -1.87 -3.16
C GLU A 86 -7.79 -3.33 -3.33
N VAL A 87 -6.87 -3.83 -2.49
CA VAL A 87 -6.38 -5.22 -2.57
C VAL A 87 -7.46 -6.25 -2.23
N VAL A 88 -8.40 -5.90 -1.36
CA VAL A 88 -9.54 -6.76 -0.98
C VAL A 88 -10.49 -6.88 -2.16
N LEU A 89 -10.89 -5.73 -2.72
CA LEU A 89 -11.81 -5.67 -3.85
C LEU A 89 -11.23 -6.31 -5.10
N ALA A 90 -9.95 -6.11 -5.39
CA ALA A 90 -9.30 -6.76 -6.53
C ALA A 90 -9.34 -8.28 -6.40
N ARG A 91 -9.16 -8.82 -5.19
CA ARG A 91 -9.28 -10.26 -4.94
C ARG A 91 -10.70 -10.77 -5.09
N GLU A 92 -11.69 -10.05 -4.57
CA GLU A 92 -13.11 -10.42 -4.77
C GLU A 92 -13.48 -10.43 -6.25
N ALA A 93 -12.94 -9.49 -7.04
CA ALA A 93 -13.15 -9.42 -8.48
C ALA A 93 -12.34 -10.46 -9.29
N GLY A 94 -11.51 -11.30 -8.64
CA GLY A 94 -10.66 -12.27 -9.33
C GLY A 94 -9.47 -11.66 -10.10
N ILE A 95 -9.10 -10.42 -9.78
CA ILE A 95 -8.02 -9.68 -10.43
C ILE A 95 -6.70 -9.96 -9.71
N CYS A 96 -5.68 -10.37 -10.47
CA CYS A 96 -4.33 -10.62 -9.97
C CYS A 96 -3.60 -9.29 -9.67
N TYR A 97 -3.75 -8.80 -8.44
CA TYR A 97 -3.27 -7.49 -7.98
C TYR A 97 -1.91 -7.56 -7.29
N ALA A 98 -1.04 -6.57 -7.55
CA ALA A 98 0.20 -6.32 -6.82
C ALA A 98 0.37 -4.81 -6.63
N SER A 99 1.03 -4.40 -5.55
CA SER A 99 1.30 -2.99 -5.24
C SER A 99 2.80 -2.71 -5.25
N VAL A 100 3.19 -1.58 -5.85
CA VAL A 100 4.54 -1.02 -5.75
C VAL A 100 4.48 0.15 -4.77
N ALA A 101 5.00 -0.07 -3.57
CA ALA A 101 5.08 0.96 -2.55
C ALA A 101 6.26 1.89 -2.83
N MET A 102 5.97 3.17 -3.05
CA MET A 102 6.99 4.20 -3.23
C MET A 102 7.24 4.88 -1.88
N ALA A 103 8.34 4.54 -1.21
CA ALA A 103 8.71 5.24 0.01
C ALA A 103 9.04 6.70 -0.30
N THR A 104 8.22 7.62 0.21
CA THR A 104 8.38 9.07 0.00
C THR A 104 9.11 9.77 1.14
N ASP A 105 9.05 9.18 2.33
CA ASP A 105 9.53 9.73 3.59
C ASP A 105 9.69 8.60 4.63
N PHE A 106 10.32 8.93 5.76
CA PHE A 106 10.48 8.03 6.90
C PHE A 106 9.38 8.22 7.96
N ASP A 107 8.21 8.75 7.59
CA ASP A 107 7.16 9.15 8.54
C ASP A 107 7.72 10.05 9.67
N CYS A 108 7.09 10.09 10.84
CA CYS A 108 7.47 10.97 11.95
C CYS A 108 8.44 10.34 12.98
N TRP A 109 9.06 9.18 12.72
CA TRP A 109 9.84 8.46 13.74
C TRP A 109 11.30 8.89 13.87
N LYS A 110 11.88 9.48 12.82
CA LYS A 110 13.30 9.82 12.78
C LYS A 110 13.53 11.19 13.44
N GLU A 111 14.31 11.23 14.51
CA GLU A 111 14.49 12.45 15.33
C GLU A 111 15.33 13.56 14.68
N HIS A 112 16.09 13.24 13.62
CA HIS A 112 16.98 14.18 12.92
C HIS A 112 16.55 14.51 11.50
N GLU A 113 15.36 14.06 11.06
CA GLU A 113 14.74 14.50 9.81
C GLU A 113 13.47 15.31 10.13
N GLU A 114 13.26 16.39 9.36
CA GLU A 114 12.10 17.27 9.52
C GLU A 114 10.78 16.49 9.36
N ALA A 115 9.74 16.93 10.08
CA ALA A 115 8.40 16.37 9.99
C ALA A 115 7.88 16.31 8.54
N VAL A 116 7.09 15.28 8.24
CA VAL A 116 6.53 15.05 6.90
C VAL A 116 5.73 16.26 6.43
N SER A 117 6.09 16.81 5.28
CA SER A 117 5.37 17.91 4.61
C SER A 117 4.88 17.47 3.23
N VAL A 118 3.71 17.99 2.83
CA VAL A 118 3.05 17.63 1.56
C VAL A 118 3.95 17.92 0.36
N ASP A 119 4.65 19.06 0.36
CA ASP A 119 5.54 19.44 -0.75
C ASP A 119 6.72 18.47 -0.94
N ARG A 120 7.29 17.96 0.16
CA ARG A 120 8.39 16.96 0.09
C ARG A 120 7.87 15.62 -0.42
N VAL A 121 6.71 15.19 0.07
CA VAL A 121 6.04 13.97 -0.43
C VAL A 121 5.79 14.08 -1.93
N LEU A 122 5.25 15.21 -2.41
CA LEU A 122 4.98 15.42 -3.84
C LEU A 122 6.25 15.39 -4.69
N LYS A 123 7.35 15.98 -4.22
CA LYS A 123 8.63 15.95 -4.93
C LYS A 123 9.17 14.53 -5.07
N THR A 124 9.27 13.79 -3.96
CA THR A 124 9.76 12.41 -3.96
C THR A 124 8.83 11.49 -4.75
N LEU A 125 7.51 11.70 -4.65
CA LEU A 125 6.50 10.97 -5.41
C LEU A 125 6.72 11.15 -6.91
N LYS A 126 7.00 12.37 -7.40
CA LYS A 126 7.22 12.63 -8.82
C LYS A 126 8.47 11.92 -9.34
N GLU A 127 9.56 11.92 -8.58
CA GLU A 127 10.78 11.19 -8.91
C GLU A 127 10.55 9.67 -8.92
N ASN A 128 9.81 9.14 -7.95
CA ASN A 128 9.48 7.73 -7.86
C ASN A 128 8.49 7.31 -8.96
N ALA A 129 7.51 8.15 -9.31
CA ALA A 129 6.54 7.89 -10.37
C ALA A 129 7.21 7.76 -11.74
N ASN A 130 8.23 8.58 -12.03
CA ASN A 130 9.01 8.45 -13.25
C ASN A 130 9.71 7.09 -13.34
N LYS A 131 10.29 6.61 -12.22
CA LYS A 131 10.90 5.28 -12.16
C LYS A 131 9.84 4.18 -12.28
N ALA A 132 8.71 4.31 -11.59
CA ALA A 132 7.61 3.36 -11.66
C ALA A 132 7.04 3.24 -13.08
N THR A 133 6.91 4.35 -13.81
CA THR A 133 6.42 4.36 -15.21
C THR A 133 7.40 3.67 -16.17
N SER A 134 8.70 3.63 -15.84
CA SER A 134 9.66 2.86 -16.64
C SER A 134 9.53 1.33 -16.45
N ILE A 135 8.82 0.88 -15.41
CA ILE A 135 8.40 -0.52 -15.21
C ILE A 135 7.17 -0.76 -16.10
N ARG A 136 7.42 -1.04 -17.38
CA ARG A 136 6.39 -1.37 -18.39
C ARG A 136 6.74 -2.68 -19.09
#